data_AF-A0A9J6DLJ6-F1
#
_entry.id   AF-A0A9J6DLJ6-F1
#
_cell.length_a   1.000
_cell.length_b   1.000
_cell.length_c   1.000
_cell.angle_alpha   90.00
_cell.angle_beta   90.00
_cell.angle_gamma   90.00
#
_symmetry.space_group_name_H-M   'P 1'
#
loop_
_entity.id
_entity.type
_entity.pdbx_description
1 polymer ?
#
loop_
_entity_poly.entity_id
_entity_poly.type
_entity_poly.pdbx_seq_one_letter_code
_entity_poly.pdbx_strand_id
1 'polypeptide(L)'
;MQPPQPYSFGYDNQDQYGTKSYHKEQGDASNAKTGTYGYSDANGIYRQVKYVADAGGFRARIDTNEPGTAPGASGDAQYNANPLPAGRQYRVIGGSSPFSAPYTSASTNSGFGYVGSWAG
;
A
#
# COMPACT_ATOMS: atom_id res chain seq x y z
N MET A 1 -35.67 -1.20 -2.90
CA MET A 1 -34.23 -0.86 -2.94
C MET A 1 -33.91 -0.39 -4.36
N GLN A 2 -33.17 0.70 -4.54
CA GLN A 2 -32.78 1.17 -5.86
C GLN A 2 -31.60 0.33 -6.38
N PRO A 3 -31.61 -0.13 -7.65
CA PRO A 3 -30.49 -0.88 -8.20
C PRO A 3 -29.22 -0.02 -8.23
N PRO A 4 -28.03 -0.62 -8.06
CA PRO A 4 -26.75 0.08 -8.21
C PRO A 4 -26.70 0.84 -9.52
N GLN A 5 -26.32 2.11 -9.47
CA GLN A 5 -26.12 2.92 -10.67
C GLN A 5 -24.64 2.83 -11.06
N PRO A 6 -24.33 2.50 -12.33
CA PRO A 6 -22.96 2.53 -12.81
C PRO A 6 -22.32 3.91 -12.60
N TYR A 7 -21.05 3.93 -12.23
CA TYR A 7 -20.28 5.15 -12.06
C TYR A 7 -18.84 4.95 -12.51
N SER A 8 -18.16 6.07 -12.74
CA SER A 8 -16.71 6.11 -12.86
C SER A 8 -16.22 7.41 -12.23
N PHE A 9 -15.10 7.34 -11.52
CA PHE A 9 -14.38 8.51 -11.03
C PHE A 9 -12.88 8.31 -11.18
N GLY A 10 -12.16 9.42 -11.19
CA GLY A 10 -10.72 9.44 -11.17
C GLY A 10 -10.19 10.76 -10.63
N TYR A 11 -9.07 10.70 -9.91
CA TYR A 11 -8.29 11.87 -9.55
C TYR A 11 -6.80 11.54 -9.56
N ASP A 12 -6.01 12.59 -9.74
CA ASP A 12 -4.56 12.60 -9.63
C ASP A 12 -4.17 13.85 -8.81
N ASN A 13 -3.24 13.69 -7.88
CA ASN A 13 -2.73 14.78 -7.05
C ASN A 13 -1.20 14.74 -7.02
N GLN A 14 -0.60 15.92 -6.85
CA GLN A 14 0.82 16.05 -6.56
C GLN A 14 1.02 17.09 -5.45
N ASP A 15 1.76 16.73 -4.41
CA ASP A 15 2.11 17.66 -3.33
C ASP A 15 3.34 18.53 -3.67
N GLN A 16 3.66 19.47 -2.80
CA GLN A 16 4.82 20.36 -2.93
C GLN A 16 6.19 19.64 -2.80
N TYR A 17 6.19 18.38 -2.36
CA TYR A 17 7.40 17.56 -2.18
C TYR A 17 7.63 16.58 -3.34
N GLY A 18 6.75 16.58 -4.35
CA GLY A 18 6.86 15.73 -5.53
C GLY A 18 6.20 14.35 -5.38
N THR A 19 5.48 14.11 -4.28
CA THR A 19 4.67 12.89 -4.12
C THR A 19 3.45 12.99 -5.02
N LYS A 20 3.28 12.01 -5.89
CA LYS A 20 2.10 11.84 -6.73
C LYS A 20 1.21 10.75 -6.15
N SER A 21 -0.09 10.97 -6.13
CA SER A 21 -1.08 9.96 -5.76
C SER A 21 -2.26 10.01 -6.72
N TYR A 22 -2.90 8.87 -6.94
CA TYR A 22 -4.03 8.77 -7.84
C TYR A 22 -4.99 7.67 -7.41
N HIS A 23 -6.23 7.78 -7.87
CA HIS A 23 -7.23 6.72 -7.76
C HIS A 23 -8.18 6.84 -8.93
N LYS A 24 -8.43 5.73 -9.62
CA LYS A 24 -9.56 5.57 -10.54
C LYS A 24 -10.35 4.33 -10.19
N GLU A 25 -11.66 4.44 -10.24
CA GLU A 25 -12.59 3.34 -9.98
C GLU A 25 -13.81 3.46 -10.89
N GLN A 26 -14.33 2.32 -11.29
CA GLN A 26 -15.64 2.21 -11.93
C GLN A 26 -16.48 1.16 -11.19
N GLY A 27 -17.76 1.46 -11.03
CA GLY A 27 -18.77 0.54 -10.52
C GLY A 27 -19.77 0.19 -11.61
N ASP A 28 -20.22 -1.07 -11.64
CA ASP A 28 -21.25 -1.54 -12.57
C ASP A 28 -22.63 -1.72 -11.92
N ALA A 29 -23.63 -2.08 -12.73
CA ALA A 29 -25.00 -2.30 -12.27
C ALA A 29 -25.16 -3.51 -11.33
N SER A 30 -24.13 -4.38 -11.25
CA SER A 30 -24.08 -5.53 -10.35
C SER A 30 -23.44 -5.20 -9.00
N ASN A 31 -23.13 -3.93 -8.74
CA ASN A 31 -22.35 -3.47 -7.59
C ASN A 31 -20.90 -4.01 -7.57
N ALA A 32 -20.39 -4.48 -8.71
CA ALA A 32 -18.99 -4.83 -8.84
C ALA A 32 -18.16 -3.56 -9.09
N LYS A 33 -17.02 -3.46 -8.43
CA LYS A 33 -16.12 -2.31 -8.48
C LYS A 33 -14.76 -2.78 -8.96
N THR A 34 -14.20 -2.05 -9.92
CA THR A 34 -12.83 -2.30 -10.39
C THR A 34 -12.08 -0.98 -10.38
N GLY A 35 -10.82 -1.01 -9.99
CA GLY A 35 -10.07 0.22 -9.91
C GLY A 35 -8.59 0.00 -9.72
N THR A 36 -7.90 1.12 -9.69
CA THR A 36 -6.50 1.18 -9.28
C THR A 36 -6.25 2.47 -8.53
N TYR A 37 -5.48 2.36 -7.46
CA TYR A 37 -4.94 3.49 -6.74
C TYR A 37 -3.44 3.28 -6.53
N GLY A 38 -2.73 4.37 -6.29
CA GLY A 38 -1.32 4.27 -6.04
C GLY A 38 -0.70 5.61 -5.70
N TYR A 39 0.57 5.54 -5.35
CA TYR A 39 1.40 6.71 -5.14
C TYR A 39 2.83 6.44 -5.59
N SER A 40 3.56 7.53 -5.87
CA SER A 40 5.01 7.52 -6.06
C SER A 40 5.61 8.78 -5.41
N ASP A 41 6.68 8.64 -4.64
CA ASP A 41 7.39 9.78 -4.05
C ASP A 41 8.58 10.26 -4.91
N ALA A 42 9.19 11.36 -4.50
CA ALA A 42 10.37 11.93 -5.18
C ALA A 42 11.63 11.03 -5.09
N ASN A 43 11.65 10.05 -4.19
CA ASN A 43 12.73 9.07 -4.05
C ASN A 43 12.50 7.84 -4.95
N GLY A 44 11.39 7.79 -5.70
CA GLY A 44 11.02 6.67 -6.55
C GLY A 44 10.42 5.49 -5.79
N ILE A 45 10.03 5.67 -4.51
CA ILE A 45 9.20 4.69 -3.79
C ILE A 45 7.80 4.75 -4.37
N TYR A 46 7.20 3.58 -4.63
CA TYR A 46 5.85 3.50 -5.16
C TYR A 46 5.08 2.30 -4.62
N ARG A 47 3.75 2.45 -4.64
CA ARG A 47 2.79 1.34 -4.59
C ARG A 47 1.74 1.58 -5.66
N GLN A 48 1.42 0.53 -6.40
CA GLN A 48 0.26 0.47 -7.29
C GLN A 48 -0.61 -0.71 -6.87
N VAL A 49 -1.90 -0.47 -6.65
CA VAL A 49 -2.87 -1.51 -6.30
C VAL A 49 -3.94 -1.55 -7.37
N LYS A 50 -4.08 -2.69 -8.05
CA LYS A 50 -5.20 -3.00 -8.93
C LYS A 50 -6.16 -3.93 -8.20
N TYR A 51 -7.45 -3.65 -8.22
CA TYR A 51 -8.42 -4.44 -7.46
C TYR A 51 -9.73 -4.70 -8.18
N VAL A 52 -10.42 -5.74 -7.71
CA VAL A 52 -11.80 -6.07 -8.01
C VAL A 52 -12.52 -6.31 -6.68
N ALA A 53 -13.68 -5.70 -6.50
CA ALA A 53 -14.62 -5.99 -5.42
C ALA A 53 -15.95 -6.42 -6.04
N ASP A 54 -16.31 -7.69 -5.87
CA ASP A 54 -17.56 -8.26 -6.38
C ASP A 54 -18.12 -9.28 -5.38
N ALA A 55 -19.04 -10.16 -5.82
CA ALA A 55 -19.61 -11.22 -4.98
C ALA A 55 -18.57 -12.19 -4.38
N GLY A 56 -17.40 -12.33 -5.00
CA GLY A 56 -16.25 -13.08 -4.49
C GLY A 56 -15.35 -12.31 -3.54
N GLY A 57 -15.76 -11.12 -3.08
CA GLY A 57 -14.99 -10.29 -2.16
C GLY A 57 -13.97 -9.37 -2.85
N PHE A 58 -13.20 -8.66 -2.02
CA PHE A 58 -12.16 -7.74 -2.46
C PHE A 58 -10.85 -8.50 -2.71
N ARG A 59 -10.33 -8.43 -3.94
CA ARG A 59 -9.05 -9.03 -4.33
C ARG A 59 -8.15 -7.98 -4.97
N ALA A 60 -6.85 -8.03 -4.64
CA ALA A 60 -5.90 -7.03 -5.06
C ALA A 60 -4.61 -7.63 -5.64
N ARG A 61 -4.03 -6.94 -6.63
CA ARG A 61 -2.66 -7.14 -7.10
C ARG A 61 -1.87 -5.87 -6.81
N ILE A 62 -0.75 -6.02 -6.12
CA ILE A 62 0.03 -4.92 -5.56
C ILE A 62 1.43 -4.99 -6.15
N ASP A 63 1.81 -3.99 -6.92
CA ASP A 63 3.18 -3.78 -7.39
C ASP A 63 3.83 -2.72 -6.49
N THR A 64 4.98 -3.02 -5.88
CA THR A 64 5.64 -2.10 -4.93
C THR A 64 7.15 -2.31 -4.84
N ASN A 65 7.88 -1.24 -4.53
CA ASN A 65 9.28 -1.28 -4.13
C ASN A 65 9.53 -0.75 -2.70
N GLU A 66 8.50 -0.65 -1.87
CA GLU A 66 8.59 -0.14 -0.50
C GLU A 66 9.53 -1.03 0.35
N PRO A 67 10.56 -0.45 0.99
CA PRO A 67 11.46 -1.17 1.88
C PRO A 67 10.71 -1.98 2.94
N GLY A 68 11.12 -3.22 3.16
CA GLY A 68 10.50 -4.12 4.14
C GLY A 68 9.25 -4.86 3.65
N THR A 69 8.82 -4.67 2.41
CA THR A 69 7.70 -5.44 1.83
C THR A 69 8.20 -6.74 1.21
N ALA A 70 7.74 -7.89 1.71
CA ALA A 70 8.02 -9.19 1.11
C ALA A 70 7.06 -9.49 -0.05
N PRO A 71 7.51 -10.16 -1.13
CA PRO A 71 6.62 -10.68 -2.15
C PRO A 71 5.81 -11.88 -1.63
N GLY A 72 4.63 -12.11 -2.20
CA GLY A 72 3.79 -13.26 -1.86
C GLY A 72 2.31 -12.91 -1.68
N ALA A 73 1.54 -13.87 -1.19
CA ALA A 73 0.12 -13.68 -0.91
C ALA A 73 -0.12 -13.38 0.57
N SER A 74 -1.01 -12.43 0.85
CA SER A 74 -1.53 -12.15 2.19
C SER A 74 -3.03 -11.89 2.07
N GLY A 75 -3.84 -12.81 2.60
CA GLY A 75 -5.28 -12.85 2.31
C GLY A 75 -5.54 -12.90 0.80
N ASP A 76 -6.48 -12.07 0.33
CA ASP A 76 -6.84 -11.92 -1.10
C ASP A 76 -5.97 -10.90 -1.86
N ALA A 77 -4.81 -10.52 -1.30
CA ALA A 77 -3.86 -9.63 -1.94
C ALA A 77 -2.60 -10.39 -2.40
N GLN A 78 -2.21 -10.19 -3.66
CA GLN A 78 -0.94 -10.65 -4.22
C GLN A 78 0.06 -9.49 -4.31
N TYR A 79 1.22 -9.66 -3.67
CA TYR A 79 2.31 -8.69 -3.66
C TYR A 79 3.42 -9.11 -4.63
N ASN A 80 3.57 -8.32 -5.69
CA ASN A 80 4.72 -8.32 -6.58
C ASN A 80 5.74 -7.29 -6.06
N ALA A 81 6.38 -7.61 -4.94
CA ALA A 81 7.30 -6.70 -4.27
C ALA A 81 8.75 -6.84 -4.79
N ASN A 82 9.38 -5.72 -5.09
CA ASN A 82 10.81 -5.60 -5.35
C ASN A 82 11.40 -4.48 -4.46
N PRO A 83 11.50 -4.72 -3.13
CA PRO A 83 11.81 -3.68 -2.15
C PRO A 83 13.22 -3.11 -2.34
N LEU A 84 13.36 -1.79 -2.21
CA LEU A 84 14.67 -1.17 -2.08
C LEU A 84 15.33 -1.57 -0.74
N PRO A 85 16.69 -1.65 -0.66
CA PRO A 85 17.38 -1.96 0.58
C PRO A 85 17.02 -0.98 1.70
N ALA A 86 16.67 -1.51 2.87
CA ALA A 86 16.48 -0.74 4.10
C ALA A 86 17.84 -0.18 4.55
N GLY A 87 18.18 1.03 4.12
CA GLY A 87 19.49 1.62 4.42
C GLY A 87 20.00 2.61 3.38
N ARG A 88 19.38 2.69 2.19
CA ARG A 88 19.49 3.93 1.43
C ARG A 88 18.77 5.00 2.23
N GLN A 89 19.53 5.99 2.72
CA GLN A 89 18.97 7.17 3.36
C GLN A 89 18.06 7.87 2.35
N TYR A 90 16.77 7.51 2.38
CA TYR A 90 15.74 8.30 1.73
C TYR A 90 15.65 9.56 2.58
N ARG A 91 15.98 10.70 2.00
CA ARG A 91 15.88 11.98 2.68
C ARG A 91 14.39 12.23 2.88
N VAL A 92 13.88 11.83 4.05
CA VAL A 92 12.54 12.21 4.52
C VAL A 92 12.56 13.71 4.72
N ILE A 93 12.18 14.46 3.69
CA ILE A 93 11.81 15.86 3.86
C ILE A 93 10.34 15.86 4.25
N GLY A 94 10.10 15.81 5.56
CA GLY A 94 8.83 16.22 6.18
C GLY A 94 7.58 15.49 5.69
N GLY A 95 7.36 14.27 6.16
CA GLY A 95 6.07 13.60 6.00
C GLY A 95 6.08 12.28 6.75
N SER A 96 5.31 12.21 7.83
CA SER A 96 5.04 11.00 8.60
C SER A 96 4.68 9.86 7.65
N SER A 97 5.43 8.76 7.64
CA SER A 97 5.00 7.52 6.98
C SER A 97 3.68 7.07 7.61
N PRO A 98 2.53 7.04 6.90
CA PRO A 98 1.26 6.66 7.51
C PRO A 98 1.11 5.14 7.67
N PHE A 99 2.08 4.34 7.25
CA PHE A 99 2.05 2.88 7.34
C PHE A 99 3.29 2.33 8.04
N SER A 100 3.28 2.35 9.38
CA SER A 100 3.95 1.30 10.15
C SER A 100 3.08 0.06 10.09
N ALA A 101 3.37 -0.88 9.19
CA ALA A 101 2.81 -2.22 9.29
C ALA A 101 3.53 -2.96 10.43
N PRO A 102 2.84 -3.43 11.48
CA PRO A 102 3.47 -4.22 12.51
C PRO A 102 3.59 -5.65 12.00
N TYR A 103 4.75 -6.02 11.47
CA TYR A 103 5.13 -7.42 11.44
C TYR A 103 6.43 -7.61 12.17
N THR A 104 6.29 -8.38 13.24
CA THR A 104 7.33 -8.91 14.11
C THR A 104 8.42 -9.55 13.28
N SER A 105 9.66 -9.14 13.53
CA SER A 105 10.84 -9.79 12.97
C SER A 105 10.96 -11.21 13.54
N ALA A 106 10.63 -12.20 12.72
CA ALA A 106 11.02 -13.58 12.99
C ALA A 106 12.52 -13.73 12.69
N SER A 107 13.29 -13.59 13.77
CA SER A 107 14.65 -14.09 14.05
C SER A 107 15.44 -14.76 12.92
N THR A 108 16.61 -14.20 12.62
CA THR A 108 17.87 -14.92 12.94
C THR A 108 19.04 -13.95 13.14
N ASN A 109 19.54 -13.97 14.38
CA ASN A 109 20.93 -13.75 14.82
C ASN A 109 21.61 -12.40 14.52
N SER A 110 21.60 -11.48 15.50
CA SER A 110 22.77 -11.22 16.39
C SER A 110 22.66 -9.86 17.09
N GLY A 111 22.67 -9.90 18.43
CA GLY A 111 23.11 -8.80 19.30
C GLY A 111 22.12 -7.66 19.56
N PHE A 112 22.16 -7.19 20.80
CA PHE A 112 21.56 -5.96 21.36
C PHE A 112 20.11 -6.08 21.83
N GLY A 113 19.98 -6.50 23.10
CA GLY A 113 18.75 -6.39 23.88
C GLY A 113 18.49 -4.97 24.36
N TYR A 114 17.20 -4.67 24.58
CA TYR A 114 16.77 -3.54 25.38
C TYR A 114 15.64 -3.98 26.32
N VAL A 115 15.87 -3.71 27.60
CA VAL A 115 14.97 -3.83 28.73
C VAL A 115 13.95 -2.68 28.71
N GLY A 116 12.71 -2.92 29.13
CA GLY A 116 11.70 -1.86 29.26
C GLY A 116 10.35 -2.35 29.73
N SER A 117 10.14 -2.27 31.05
CA SER A 117 8.95 -2.62 31.82
C SER A 117 7.71 -1.78 31.44
N TRP A 118 6.53 -2.41 31.40
CA TRP A 118 5.23 -1.72 31.33
C TRP A 118 4.65 -1.56 32.73
N ALA A 119 4.26 -0.34 33.11
CA ALA A 119 3.42 -0.06 34.25
C ALA A 119 2.50 1.13 33.92
N GLY A 120 1.22 0.99 34.25
CA GLY A 120 0.21 2.07 34.26
C GLY A 120 -0.91 1.87 33.28
#